data_AF-A0A839HKR5-F1
#
_entry.id   AF-A0A839HKR5-F1
#
_cell.length_a   1.000
_cell.length_b   1.000
_cell.length_c   1.000
_cell.angle_alpha   90.00
_cell.angle_beta   90.00
_cell.angle_gamma   90.00
#
_symmetry.space_group_name_H-M   'P 1'
#
loop_
_entity.id
_entity.type
_entity.pdbx_description
1 polymer ?
#
loop_
_entity_poly.entity_id
_entity_poly.type
_entity_poly.pdbx_seq_one_letter_code
_entity_poly.pdbx_strand_id
1 'polypeptide(L)'
;MLNCQDFRLVTRADVAQMFGVCIKTVDNYIKEGLLPQPVQFASREYWHPDDIRAFMDATFKRTSSEPLTLQAQATDQTAAATGASRAPTAAPPKPATSSSRGIHPTVRAKARQHSALQRLNAHA
;
A
#
# COMPACT_ATOMS: atom_id res chain seq x y z
N MET A 1 11.71 -5.25 38.51
CA MET A 1 10.37 -4.69 38.28
C MET A 1 10.08 -4.84 36.80
N LEU A 2 9.04 -5.58 36.42
CA LEU A 2 8.64 -5.67 35.00
C LEU A 2 8.07 -4.31 34.59
N ASN A 3 8.75 -3.61 33.69
CA ASN A 3 8.25 -2.36 33.14
C ASN A 3 7.10 -2.69 32.19
N CYS A 4 5.86 -2.40 32.58
CA CYS A 4 4.67 -2.61 31.73
C CYS A 4 4.71 -1.83 30.40
N GLN A 5 5.68 -0.93 30.22
CA GLN A 5 5.93 -0.22 28.97
C GLN A 5 6.45 -1.14 27.86
N ASP A 6 7.15 -2.23 28.21
CA ASP A 6 7.68 -3.21 27.25
C ASP A 6 6.57 -4.05 26.60
N PHE A 7 5.38 -4.06 27.20
CA PHE A 7 4.20 -4.79 26.70
C PHE A 7 3.17 -3.88 26.04
N ARG A 8 3.45 -2.58 25.91
CA ARG A 8 2.52 -1.67 25.26
C ARG A 8 2.54 -1.93 23.76
N LEU A 9 1.45 -2.51 23.26
CA LEU A 9 1.24 -2.71 21.84
C LEU A 9 1.28 -1.37 21.10
N VAL A 10 1.94 -1.38 19.95
CA VAL A 10 2.10 -0.21 19.10
C VAL A 10 0.92 -0.14 18.15
N THR A 11 0.23 0.99 18.12
CA THR A 11 -0.89 1.22 17.18
C THR A 11 -0.42 1.90 15.90
N ARG A 12 -1.27 1.89 14.86
CA ARG A 12 -1.03 2.67 13.63
C ARG A 12 -0.74 4.15 13.90
N ALA A 13 -1.40 4.72 14.90
CA ALA A 13 -1.21 6.13 15.26
C ALA A 13 0.17 6.35 15.89
N ASP A 14 0.62 5.43 16.75
CA ASP A 14 1.95 5.50 17.37
C ASP A 14 3.05 5.37 16.30
N VAL A 15 2.89 4.42 15.37
CA VAL A 15 3.79 4.26 14.21
C VAL A 15 3.84 5.55 13.38
N ALA A 16 2.68 6.14 13.06
CA ALA A 16 2.62 7.39 12.31
C ALA A 16 3.39 8.52 13.01
N GLN A 17 3.25 8.62 14.34
CA GLN A 17 3.97 9.59 15.15
C GLN A 17 5.48 9.31 15.19
N MET A 18 5.89 8.03 15.34
CA MET A 18 7.31 7.63 15.34
C MET A 18 8.02 7.97 14.03
N PHE A 19 7.35 7.77 12.90
CA PHE A 19 7.90 8.06 11.57
C PHE A 19 7.68 9.53 11.14
N GLY A 20 6.92 10.32 11.90
CA GLY A 20 6.59 11.71 11.55
C GLY A 20 5.70 11.84 10.30
N VAL A 21 4.89 10.82 10.01
CA VAL A 21 4.01 10.76 8.82
C VAL A 21 2.54 10.70 9.24
N CYS A 22 1.62 10.83 8.28
CA CYS A 22 0.20 10.61 8.56
C CYS A 22 -0.17 9.12 8.50
N ILE A 23 -1.25 8.73 9.18
CA ILE A 23 -1.73 7.34 9.25
C ILE A 23 -1.92 6.73 7.85
N LYS A 24 -2.39 7.53 6.90
CA LYS A 24 -2.62 7.05 5.52
C LYS A 24 -1.32 6.66 4.80
N THR A 25 -0.21 7.31 5.12
CA THR A 25 1.10 6.95 4.61
C THR A 25 1.58 5.64 5.24
N VAL A 26 1.32 5.43 6.53
CA VAL A 26 1.59 4.14 7.21
C VAL A 26 0.82 3.01 6.53
N ASP A 27 -0.47 3.21 6.24
CA ASP A 27 -1.27 2.22 5.50
C ASP A 27 -0.69 1.91 4.12
N ASN A 28 -0.09 2.91 3.47
CA ASN A 28 0.59 2.70 2.20
C ASN A 28 1.85 1.85 2.37
N TYR A 29 2.68 2.15 3.37
CA TYR A 29 3.89 1.37 3.65
C TYR A 29 3.58 -0.10 3.98
N ILE A 30 2.50 -0.38 4.69
CA ILE A 30 2.05 -1.77 4.93
C ILE A 30 1.68 -2.46 3.60
N LYS A 31 0.99 -1.76 2.69
CA LYS A 31 0.61 -2.31 1.38
C LYS A 31 1.79 -2.53 0.45
N GLU A 32 2.77 -1.64 0.50
CA GLU A 32 4.01 -1.73 -0.29
C GLU A 32 5.02 -2.72 0.34
N GLY A 33 4.70 -3.33 1.50
CA GLY A 33 5.60 -4.26 2.20
C GLY A 33 6.82 -3.59 2.85
N LEU A 34 6.79 -2.26 2.99
CA LEU A 34 7.83 -1.48 3.65
C LEU A 34 7.71 -1.50 5.18
N LEU A 35 6.58 -1.94 5.72
CA LEU A 35 6.39 -2.15 7.16
C LEU A 35 5.89 -3.58 7.41
N PRO A 36 6.21 -4.18 8.58
CA PRO A 36 5.68 -5.48 8.94
C PRO A 36 4.16 -5.45 8.98
N GLN A 37 3.53 -6.57 8.62
CA GLN A 37 2.07 -6.65 8.60
C GLN A 37 1.53 -6.61 10.04
N PRO A 38 0.60 -5.69 10.36
CA PRO A 38 0.02 -5.61 11.70
C PRO A 38 -0.85 -6.83 12.01
N VAL A 39 -0.93 -7.14 13.30
CA VAL A 39 -1.89 -8.10 13.84
C VAL A 39 -3.22 -7.39 14.08
N GLN A 40 -4.28 -7.89 13.45
CA GLN A 40 -5.62 -7.39 13.69
C GLN A 40 -6.17 -7.97 15.00
N PHE A 41 -6.48 -7.09 15.95
CA PHE A 41 -7.13 -7.45 17.21
C PHE A 41 -8.41 -6.63 17.38
N ALA A 42 -9.55 -7.32 17.25
CA ALA A 42 -10.88 -6.73 17.14
C ALA A 42 -10.95 -5.69 16.00
N SER A 43 -11.26 -4.43 16.30
CA SER A 43 -11.41 -3.35 15.30
C SER A 43 -10.11 -2.56 15.05
N ARG A 44 -9.01 -2.92 15.72
CA ARG A 44 -7.76 -2.17 15.67
C ARG A 44 -6.61 -3.07 15.29
N GLU A 45 -5.59 -2.45 14.76
CA GLU A 45 -4.38 -3.11 14.32
C GLU A 45 -3.23 -2.72 15.22
N TYR A 46 -2.49 -3.74 15.63
CA TYR A 46 -1.43 -3.60 16.59
C TYR A 46 -0.17 -4.31 16.10
N TRP A 47 0.96 -3.77 16.52
CA TRP A 47 2.24 -4.44 16.43
C TRP A 47 2.78 -4.72 17.82
N HIS A 48 3.58 -5.77 17.91
CA HIS A 48 4.46 -5.93 19.04
C HIS A 48 5.57 -4.86 18.95
N PRO A 49 5.95 -4.21 20.06
CA PRO A 49 7.04 -3.23 20.05
C PRO A 49 8.36 -3.82 19.55
N ASP A 50 8.64 -5.09 19.85
CA ASP A 50 9.86 -5.76 19.37
C ASP A 50 9.91 -5.91 17.86
N ASP A 51 8.77 -6.16 17.19
CA ASP A 51 8.72 -6.31 15.74
C ASP A 51 9.06 -4.99 15.05
N ILE A 52 8.47 -3.88 15.52
CA ILE A 52 8.75 -2.54 15.00
C ILE A 52 10.19 -2.15 15.30
N ARG A 53 10.70 -2.46 16.49
CA ARG A 53 12.08 -2.16 16.86
C ARG A 53 13.08 -2.95 16.03
N ALA A 54 12.85 -4.25 15.84
CA ALA A 54 13.68 -5.11 14.98
C ALA A 54 13.66 -4.61 13.53
N PHE A 55 12.49 -4.19 13.04
CA PHE A 55 12.35 -3.58 11.72
C PHE A 55 13.14 -2.26 11.60
N MET A 56 13.01 -1.36 12.57
CA MET A 56 13.74 -0.10 12.58
C MET A 56 15.24 -0.32 12.65
N ASP A 57 15.66 -1.28 13.47
CA ASP A 57 17.05 -1.68 13.60
C ASP A 57 17.59 -2.23 12.28
N ALA A 58 16.87 -3.11 11.60
CA ALA A 58 17.28 -3.65 10.31
C ALA A 58 17.31 -2.60 9.18
N THR A 59 16.41 -1.62 9.22
CA THR A 59 16.22 -0.64 8.13
C THR A 59 17.12 0.59 8.29
N PHE A 60 17.29 1.08 9.52
CA PHE A 60 17.95 2.36 9.80
C PHE A 60 19.30 2.23 10.50
N LYS A 61 19.63 1.08 11.12
CA LYS A 61 21.03 0.87 11.49
C LYS A 61 21.79 0.72 10.19
N ARG A 62 22.58 1.74 9.86
CA ARG A 62 23.65 1.62 8.87
C ARG A 62 24.59 0.55 9.38
N THR A 63 24.35 -0.70 8.98
CA THR A 63 25.37 -1.73 9.01
C THR A 63 26.48 -1.19 8.11
N SER A 64 27.54 -0.67 8.72
CA SER A 64 28.80 -0.50 7.99
C SER A 64 29.09 -1.83 7.30
N SER A 65 29.31 -1.75 5.99
CA SER A 65 29.83 -2.79 5.08
C SER A 65 29.05 -4.10 4.95
N GLU A 66 28.20 -4.20 3.91
CA GLU A 66 28.29 -5.23 2.85
C GLU A 66 27.22 -4.97 1.76
N PRO A 67 27.50 -5.31 0.49
CA PRO A 67 26.87 -4.72 -0.68
C PRO A 67 25.47 -5.30 -0.97
N LEU A 68 24.67 -4.48 -1.64
CA LEU A 68 23.33 -4.81 -2.12
C LEU A 68 23.33 -6.13 -2.91
N THR A 69 22.80 -7.19 -2.31
CA THR A 69 22.20 -8.26 -3.11
C THR A 69 20.77 -7.81 -3.44
N LEU A 70 20.58 -7.27 -4.65
CA LEU A 70 19.26 -7.06 -5.22
C LEU A 70 18.50 -8.40 -5.20
N GLN A 71 17.46 -8.51 -4.39
CA GLN A 71 16.35 -9.42 -4.70
C GLN A 71 15.31 -8.64 -5.50
N ALA A 72 15.59 -8.54 -6.80
CA ALA A 72 14.59 -8.29 -7.81
C ALA A 72 13.66 -9.52 -7.85
N GLN A 73 12.48 -9.42 -7.23
CA GLN A 73 11.41 -10.38 -7.49
C GLN A 73 10.85 -10.10 -8.87
N ALA A 74 11.36 -10.86 -9.85
CA ALA A 74 10.75 -11.02 -11.16
C ALA A 74 9.44 -11.80 -11.02
N THR A 75 8.31 -11.12 -11.06
CA THR A 75 7.04 -11.76 -11.44
C THR A 75 6.95 -11.78 -12.96
N ASP A 76 7.44 -12.88 -13.55
CA ASP A 76 7.07 -13.28 -14.90
C ASP A 76 5.67 -13.91 -14.84
N GLN A 77 4.68 -13.18 -15.36
CA GLN A 77 3.38 -13.75 -15.72
C GLN A 77 2.95 -13.15 -17.05
N THR A 78 3.46 -13.73 -18.14
CA THR A 78 2.87 -13.57 -19.47
C THR A 78 2.24 -14.88 -19.90
N ALA A 79 0.97 -15.08 -19.52
CA ALA A 79 0.13 -16.13 -20.06
C ALA A 79 -0.72 -15.54 -21.20
N ALA A 80 -0.39 -15.90 -22.44
CA ALA A 80 -1.23 -15.76 -23.64
C ALA A 80 -1.26 -17.14 -24.33
N ALA A 81 -2.37 -17.88 -24.36
CA ALA A 81 -3.62 -17.70 -25.11
C ALA A 81 -3.67 -18.61 -26.36
N THR A 82 -4.51 -19.64 -26.33
CA THR A 82 -5.15 -20.35 -27.48
C THR A 82 -6.06 -21.42 -26.88
N GLY A 83 -7.30 -21.69 -27.30
CA GLY A 83 -8.14 -21.21 -28.38
C GLY A 83 -9.57 -21.71 -28.12
N ALA A 84 -10.51 -21.13 -28.85
CA ALA A 84 -11.95 -21.21 -28.64
C ALA A 84 -12.56 -22.64 -28.70
N SER A 85 -13.59 -22.88 -27.87
CA SER A 85 -14.87 -23.38 -28.37
C SER A 85 -16.00 -23.38 -27.34
N ARG A 86 -17.16 -22.91 -27.83
CA ARG A 86 -18.53 -23.34 -27.53
C ARG A 86 -19.33 -22.55 -26.47
N ALA A 87 -20.26 -21.74 -27.00
CA ALA A 87 -21.48 -21.26 -26.33
C ALA A 87 -22.43 -22.46 -26.02
N PRO A 88 -23.39 -22.40 -25.07
CA PRO A 88 -24.54 -21.49 -25.18
C PRO A 88 -25.16 -20.95 -23.85
N THR A 89 -26.13 -20.04 -24.04
CA THR A 89 -27.34 -19.79 -23.22
C THR A 89 -27.30 -18.82 -22.02
N ALA A 90 -27.85 -17.62 -22.28
CA ALA A 90 -28.89 -16.88 -21.54
C ALA A 90 -28.76 -16.61 -20.03
N ALA A 91 -28.48 -15.35 -19.67
CA ALA A 91 -29.20 -14.47 -18.70
C ALA A 91 -28.32 -13.26 -18.29
N PRO A 92 -28.89 -12.08 -17.92
CA PRO A 92 -28.13 -10.83 -17.87
C PRO A 92 -27.50 -10.56 -16.50
N PRO A 93 -26.26 -10.05 -16.43
CA PRO A 93 -25.76 -9.38 -15.23
C PRO A 93 -25.35 -7.91 -15.46
N LYS A 94 -25.50 -7.18 -14.35
CA LYS A 94 -25.31 -5.74 -14.08
C LYS A 94 -23.95 -5.17 -14.52
N PRO A 95 -23.84 -3.83 -14.72
CA PRO A 95 -22.63 -3.20 -15.25
C PRO A 95 -21.42 -3.38 -14.33
N ALA A 96 -20.39 -4.02 -14.88
CA ALA A 96 -19.08 -4.14 -14.28
C ALA A 96 -18.42 -2.75 -14.17
N THR A 97 -18.07 -2.35 -12.96
CA THR A 97 -17.21 -1.21 -12.71
C THR A 97 -15.79 -1.60 -13.11
N SER A 98 -15.31 -1.02 -14.21
CA SER A 98 -13.95 -1.21 -14.69
C SER A 98 -12.95 -0.73 -13.64
N SER A 99 -12.25 -1.69 -13.04
CA SER A 99 -11.10 -1.52 -12.17
C SER A 99 -10.01 -0.69 -12.88
N SER A 100 -9.93 0.61 -12.59
CA SER A 100 -8.80 1.45 -13.02
C SER A 100 -7.60 1.17 -12.10
N ARG A 101 -6.88 0.09 -12.37
CA ARG A 101 -5.54 -0.14 -11.82
C ARG A 101 -4.59 0.93 -12.40
N GLY A 102 -3.91 1.67 -11.52
CA GLY A 102 -2.62 2.29 -11.85
C GLY A 102 -2.57 3.77 -12.27
N ILE A 103 -3.57 4.61 -11.99
CA ILE A 103 -3.40 6.05 -12.25
C ILE A 103 -2.61 6.68 -11.09
N HIS A 104 -1.32 6.97 -11.35
CA HIS A 104 -0.39 7.69 -10.47
C HIS A 104 -1.10 8.90 -9.82
N PRO A 105 -1.02 9.13 -8.50
CA PRO A 105 -1.79 10.16 -7.80
C PRO A 105 -1.71 11.56 -8.44
N THR A 106 -0.53 11.90 -8.97
CA THR A 106 -0.27 13.16 -9.67
C THR A 106 -1.06 13.32 -10.98
N VAL A 107 -1.34 12.22 -11.68
CA VAL A 107 -2.13 12.23 -12.93
C VAL A 107 -3.59 12.54 -12.62
N ARG A 108 -4.13 11.99 -11.51
CA ARG A 108 -5.48 12.31 -11.05
C ARG A 108 -5.60 13.77 -10.61
N ALA A 109 -4.58 14.32 -9.96
CA ALA A 109 -4.55 15.72 -9.56
C ALA A 109 -4.52 16.66 -10.79
N LYS A 110 -3.65 16.38 -11.77
CA LYS A 110 -3.57 17.16 -13.03
C LYS A 110 -4.88 17.11 -13.83
N ALA A 111 -5.53 15.94 -13.92
CA ALA A 111 -6.80 15.80 -14.63
C ALA A 111 -7.93 16.66 -14.01
N ARG A 112 -7.96 16.79 -12.67
CA ARG A 112 -8.91 17.68 -11.98
C ARG A 112 -8.63 19.15 -12.26
N GLN A 113 -7.36 19.55 -12.25
CA GLN A 113 -6.99 20.95 -12.55
C GLN A 113 -7.30 21.33 -14.00
N HIS A 114 -7.01 20.45 -14.95
CA HIS A 114 -7.25 20.70 -16.36
C HIS A 114 -8.75 20.87 -16.66
N SER A 115 -9.62 20.02 -16.11
CA SER A 115 -11.06 20.15 -16.29
C SER A 115 -11.66 21.41 -15.64
N ALA A 116 -11.10 21.88 -14.53
CA ALA A 116 -11.48 23.16 -13.94
C ALA A 116 -11.14 24.35 -14.86
N LEU A 117 -9.95 24.37 -15.46
CA LEU A 117 -9.54 25.40 -16.41
C LEU A 117 -10.42 25.42 -17.66
N GLN A 118 -10.78 24.25 -18.19
CA GLN A 118 -11.66 24.16 -19.36
C GLN A 118 -13.05 24.74 -19.10
N ARG A 119 -13.59 24.56 -17.88
CA ARG A 119 -14.86 25.18 -17.49
C ARG A 119 -14.80 26.70 -17.41
N LEU A 120 -13.68 27.23 -16.91
CA LEU A 120 -13.45 28.67 -16.83
C LEU A 120 -13.30 29.29 -18.23
N ASN A 121 -12.56 28.62 -19.11
CA ASN A 121 -12.38 29.07 -20.49
C ASN A 121 -13.66 28.94 -21.34
N ALA A 122 -14.56 28.01 -21.01
CA ALA A 122 -15.83 27.85 -21.75
C ALA A 122 -16.89 28.93 -21.39
N HIS A 123 -16.64 29.72 -20.35
CA HIS A 123 -17.54 30.79 -19.89
C HIS A 123 -17.00 32.20 -20.17
N ALA A 124 -15.92 32.33 -20.96
CA ALA A 124 -15.34 33.58 -21.44
C ALA A 124 -15.58 33.73 -22.95
#